data_AF-A0A2B0MRB2-F1
#
_entry.id   AF-A0A2B0MRB2-F1
#
_cell.length_a   1.000
_cell.length_b   1.000
_cell.length_c   1.000
_cell.angle_alpha   90.00
_cell.angle_beta   90.00
_cell.angle_gamma   90.00
#
_symmetry.space_group_name_H-M   'P 1'
#
loop_
_entity.id
_entity.type
_entity.pdbx_description
1 polymer ?
#
loop_
_entity_poly.entity_id
_entity_poly.type
_entity_poly.pdbx_seq_one_letter_code
_entity_poly.pdbx_strand_id
1 'polypeptide(L)'
;MGFHVDLKEFNEVLAKLQKDTSKTNNQLEQAKSALNGIIQADAMQGETGKAIVNDINNNQNTVVVGLKDTNELLIAEMAKTLQDFQSTTGETDGNAIILEDALLQAQHKLSSLQPKKHELDSRISNIYNSVNDVISLHMPKSQFDEKLVTASKELEDTIQKVQQFESKKEKARRKKFSMP
;
A
#
# COMPACT_ATOMS: atom_id res chain seq x y z
N MET A 1 -10.67 -1.63 13.67
CA MET A 1 -9.77 -2.53 12.92
C MET A 1 -8.50 -1.74 12.70
N GLY A 2 -7.36 -2.24 13.15
CA GLY A 2 -6.08 -1.56 12.93
C GLY A 2 -5.52 -1.84 11.54
N PHE A 3 -4.62 -1.00 11.03
CA PHE A 3 -3.95 -1.22 9.74
C PHE A 3 -2.65 -2.05 9.89
N HIS A 4 -2.36 -2.82 8.84
CA HIS A 4 -1.09 -3.49 8.61
C HIS A 4 -0.73 -3.31 7.14
N VAL A 5 0.40 -2.67 6.88
CA VAL A 5 0.96 -2.49 5.55
C VAL A 5 2.32 -3.18 5.50
N ASP A 6 2.48 -4.10 4.55
CA ASP A 6 3.76 -4.71 4.20
C ASP A 6 4.01 -4.44 2.71
N LEU A 7 4.87 -3.46 2.41
CA LEU A 7 5.18 -3.09 1.03
C LEU A 7 6.07 -4.13 0.34
N LYS A 8 6.83 -4.92 1.10
CA LYS A 8 7.63 -6.00 0.53
C LYS A 8 6.71 -7.08 -0.02
N GLU A 9 5.80 -7.57 0.81
CA GLU A 9 4.80 -8.57 0.40
C GLU A 9 3.96 -8.04 -0.78
N PHE A 10 3.52 -6.79 -0.70
CA PHE A 10 2.75 -6.17 -1.79
C PHE A 10 3.52 -6.17 -3.13
N ASN A 11 4.79 -5.75 -3.12
CA ASN A 11 5.63 -5.70 -4.31
C ASN A 11 5.93 -7.09 -4.87
N GLU A 12 6.15 -8.09 -4.00
CA GLU A 12 6.33 -9.49 -4.40
C GLU A 12 5.06 -10.04 -5.09
N VAL A 13 3.88 -9.75 -4.54
CA VAL A 13 2.59 -10.12 -5.13
C VAL A 13 2.39 -9.43 -6.48
N LEU A 14 2.67 -8.13 -6.58
CA LEU A 14 2.54 -7.38 -7.84
C LEU A 14 3.46 -7.96 -8.93
N ALA A 15 4.73 -8.24 -8.61
CA ALA A 15 5.68 -8.83 -9.54
C ALA A 15 5.24 -10.23 -10.01
N LYS A 16 4.75 -11.05 -9.08
CA LYS A 16 4.21 -12.38 -9.43
C LYS A 16 2.98 -12.26 -10.33
N LEU A 17 2.05 -11.38 -10.01
CA LEU A 17 0.86 -11.15 -10.82
C LEU A 17 1.21 -10.67 -12.24
N GLN A 18 2.15 -9.73 -12.37
CA GLN A 18 2.62 -9.27 -13.69
C GLN A 18 3.18 -10.42 -14.53
N LYS A 19 3.95 -11.31 -13.91
CA LYS A 19 4.50 -12.49 -14.59
C LYS A 19 3.40 -13.47 -15.02
N ASP A 20 2.47 -13.77 -14.13
CA ASP A 20 1.38 -14.72 -14.38
C ASP A 20 0.40 -14.18 -15.44
N THR A 21 0.08 -12.89 -15.38
CA THR A 21 -0.70 -12.18 -16.41
C THR A 21 0.01 -12.20 -17.75
N SER A 22 1.31 -11.92 -17.79
CA SER A 22 2.07 -11.93 -19.05
C SER A 22 2.03 -13.32 -19.71
N LYS A 23 2.20 -14.37 -18.91
CA LYS A 23 2.08 -15.76 -19.38
C LYS A 23 0.66 -16.06 -19.89
N THR A 24 -0.36 -15.66 -19.14
CA THR A 24 -1.77 -15.85 -19.50
C THR A 24 -2.12 -15.12 -20.79
N ASN A 25 -1.70 -13.86 -20.94
CA ASN A 25 -1.93 -13.06 -22.14
C ASN A 25 -1.25 -13.66 -23.37
N ASN A 26 -0.05 -14.26 -23.23
CA ASN A 26 0.59 -14.98 -24.31
C ASN A 26 -0.21 -16.23 -24.73
N GLN A 27 -0.76 -16.98 -23.77
CA GLN A 27 -1.61 -18.14 -24.07
C GLN A 27 -2.93 -17.72 -24.74
N LEU A 28 -3.52 -16.61 -24.28
CA LEU A 28 -4.71 -16.01 -24.88
C LEU A 28 -4.45 -15.58 -26.34
N GLU A 29 -3.30 -14.98 -26.63
CA GLU A 29 -2.92 -14.62 -28.01
C GLU A 29 -2.66 -15.84 -28.91
N GLN A 30 -2.07 -16.90 -28.37
CA GLN A 30 -1.95 -18.18 -29.09
C GLN A 30 -3.32 -18.78 -29.40
N ALA A 31 -4.24 -18.77 -28.44
CA ALA A 31 -5.61 -19.24 -28.63
C ALA A 31 -6.34 -18.41 -29.70
N LYS A 32 -6.24 -17.08 -29.65
CA LYS A 32 -6.79 -16.17 -30.68
C LYS A 32 -6.21 -16.45 -32.06
N SER A 33 -4.91 -16.69 -32.14
CA SER A 33 -4.24 -17.02 -33.41
C SER A 33 -4.74 -18.35 -33.98
N ALA A 34 -4.92 -19.37 -33.12
CA ALA A 34 -5.49 -20.65 -33.53
C ALA A 34 -6.94 -20.51 -34.02
N LEU A 35 -7.77 -19.74 -33.29
CA LEU A 35 -9.14 -19.42 -33.68
C LEU A 35 -9.21 -18.69 -35.04
N ASN A 36 -8.32 -17.73 -35.26
CA ASN A 36 -8.21 -17.03 -36.55
C ASN A 36 -7.72 -17.95 -37.68
N GLY A 37 -6.86 -18.92 -37.38
CA GLY A 37 -6.46 -19.95 -38.34
C GLY A 37 -7.63 -20.83 -38.78
N ILE A 38 -8.57 -21.14 -37.88
CA ILE A 38 -9.82 -21.84 -38.22
C ILE A 38 -10.66 -20.98 -39.15
N ILE A 39 -10.85 -19.70 -38.86
CA ILE A 39 -11.61 -18.78 -39.71
C ILE A 39 -11.07 -18.72 -41.16
N GLN A 40 -9.75 -18.79 -41.30
CA GLN A 40 -9.07 -18.69 -42.61
C GLN A 40 -9.02 -20.02 -43.38
N ALA A 41 -9.47 -21.14 -42.80
CA ALA A 41 -9.38 -22.43 -43.46
C ALA A 41 -10.39 -22.57 -44.62
N ASP A 42 -9.93 -23.06 -45.77
CA ASP A 42 -10.76 -23.28 -46.97
C ASP A 42 -11.98 -24.19 -46.73
N ALA A 43 -11.93 -25.02 -45.67
CA ALA A 43 -13.01 -25.91 -45.26
C ALA A 43 -14.21 -25.19 -44.59
N MET A 44 -14.11 -23.90 -44.29
CA MET A 44 -15.17 -23.11 -43.61
C MET A 44 -16.20 -22.50 -44.56
N GLN A 45 -16.34 -23.06 -45.76
CA GLN A 45 -17.32 -22.62 -46.76
C GLN A 45 -18.71 -23.24 -46.49
N GLY A 46 -19.76 -22.58 -46.99
CA GLY A 46 -21.16 -22.97 -46.74
C GLY A 46 -21.77 -22.37 -45.46
N GLU A 47 -23.07 -22.58 -45.26
CA GLU A 47 -23.83 -21.95 -44.16
C GLU A 47 -23.33 -22.37 -42.76
N THR A 48 -22.96 -23.65 -42.57
CA THR A 48 -22.40 -24.13 -41.31
C THR A 48 -21.03 -23.51 -41.01
N GLY A 49 -20.16 -23.38 -42.02
CA GLY A 49 -18.85 -22.75 -41.87
C GLY A 49 -18.96 -21.26 -41.51
N LYS A 50 -19.87 -20.52 -42.16
CA LYS A 50 -20.20 -19.13 -41.80
C LYS A 50 -20.70 -19.00 -40.36
N ALA A 51 -21.55 -19.92 -39.91
CA ALA A 51 -22.05 -19.90 -38.53
C ALA A 51 -20.92 -20.08 -37.50
N ILE A 52 -19.98 -21.00 -37.77
CA ILE A 52 -18.81 -21.21 -36.89
C ILE A 52 -17.87 -19.99 -36.92
N VAL A 53 -17.59 -19.42 -38.09
CA VAL A 53 -16.80 -18.19 -38.21
C VAL A 53 -17.43 -17.04 -37.41
N ASN A 54 -18.76 -16.91 -37.46
CA ASN A 54 -19.48 -15.90 -36.70
C ASN A 54 -19.41 -16.14 -35.18
N ASP A 55 -19.52 -17.38 -34.71
CA ASP A 55 -19.36 -17.69 -33.28
C ASP A 55 -17.92 -17.40 -32.80
N ILE A 56 -16.91 -17.82 -33.58
CA ILE A 56 -15.51 -17.53 -33.23
C ILE A 56 -15.27 -16.02 -33.13
N ASN A 57 -15.74 -15.23 -34.10
CA ASN A 57 -15.52 -13.78 -34.09
C ASN A 57 -16.29 -13.06 -32.99
N ASN A 58 -17.59 -13.36 -32.84
CA ASN A 58 -18.46 -12.57 -31.98
C ASN A 58 -18.46 -13.04 -30.52
N ASN A 59 -18.08 -14.30 -30.27
CA ASN A 59 -18.09 -14.89 -28.94
C ASN A 59 -16.67 -15.20 -28.46
N GLN A 60 -15.96 -16.14 -29.11
CA GLN A 60 -14.68 -16.65 -28.61
C GLN A 60 -13.58 -15.57 -28.61
N ASN A 61 -13.40 -14.85 -29.73
CA ASN A 61 -12.42 -13.77 -29.83
C ASN A 61 -12.75 -12.60 -28.88
N THR A 62 -14.03 -12.27 -28.72
CA THR A 62 -14.49 -11.25 -27.77
C THR A 62 -14.13 -11.60 -26.33
N VAL A 63 -14.35 -12.86 -25.92
CA VAL A 63 -13.98 -13.34 -24.58
C VAL A 63 -12.48 -13.26 -24.36
N VAL A 64 -11.67 -13.69 -25.34
CA VAL A 64 -10.21 -13.63 -25.25
C VAL A 64 -9.71 -12.19 -25.07
N VAL A 65 -10.25 -11.24 -25.85
CA VAL A 65 -9.91 -9.81 -25.71
C VAL A 65 -10.34 -9.28 -24.34
N GLY A 66 -11.58 -9.54 -23.91
CA GLY A 66 -12.08 -9.08 -22.61
C GLY A 66 -11.27 -9.61 -21.43
N LEU A 67 -10.76 -10.85 -21.50
CA LEU A 67 -9.88 -11.40 -20.48
C LEU A 67 -8.52 -10.70 -20.44
N LYS A 68 -7.92 -10.38 -21.60
CA LYS A 68 -6.67 -9.62 -21.66
C LYS A 68 -6.84 -8.22 -21.08
N ASP A 69 -7.91 -7.52 -21.47
CA ASP A 69 -8.21 -6.18 -20.98
C ASP A 69 -8.42 -6.17 -19.47
N THR A 70 -9.11 -7.20 -18.94
CA THR A 70 -9.32 -7.37 -17.49
C THR A 70 -8.00 -7.58 -16.75
N ASN A 71 -7.11 -8.41 -17.29
CA ASN A 71 -5.79 -8.65 -16.70
C ASN A 71 -4.91 -7.38 -16.68
N GLU A 72 -4.94 -6.60 -17.75
CA GLU A 72 -4.23 -5.31 -17.83
C GLU A 72 -4.79 -4.29 -16.83
N LEU A 73 -6.13 -4.21 -16.73
CA LEU A 73 -6.80 -3.35 -15.76
C LEU A 73 -6.43 -3.72 -14.32
N LEU A 74 -6.38 -5.02 -14.00
CA LEU A 74 -6.02 -5.49 -12.65
C LEU A 74 -4.60 -5.03 -12.26
N ILE A 75 -3.62 -5.19 -13.14
CA ILE A 75 -2.24 -4.73 -12.88
C ILE A 75 -2.22 -3.21 -12.70
N ALA A 76 -2.93 -2.48 -13.56
CA ALA A 76 -3.01 -1.02 -13.48
C ALA A 76 -3.65 -0.56 -12.16
N GLU A 77 -4.72 -1.21 -11.69
CA GLU A 77 -5.36 -0.91 -10.41
C GLU A 77 -4.43 -1.21 -9.22
N MET A 78 -3.64 -2.29 -9.27
CA MET A 78 -2.65 -2.58 -8.22
C MET A 78 -1.50 -1.56 -8.20
N ALA A 79 -0.94 -1.22 -9.35
CA ALA A 79 0.12 -0.21 -9.46
C ALA A 79 -0.37 1.16 -8.98
N LYS A 80 -1.61 1.52 -9.35
CA LYS A 80 -2.25 2.74 -8.88
C LYS A 80 -2.48 2.74 -7.37
N THR A 81 -2.87 1.60 -6.80
CA THR A 81 -3.05 1.47 -5.33
C THR A 81 -1.74 1.75 -4.59
N LEU A 82 -0.61 1.24 -5.09
CA LEU A 82 0.71 1.53 -4.55
C LEU A 82 1.05 3.03 -4.67
N GLN A 83 0.83 3.62 -5.84
CA GLN A 83 1.08 5.04 -6.06
C GLN A 83 0.22 5.94 -5.16
N ASP A 84 -1.06 5.62 -4.99
CA ASP A 84 -1.98 6.34 -4.11
C ASP A 84 -1.56 6.22 -2.63
N PHE A 85 -1.04 5.06 -2.23
CA PHE A 85 -0.47 4.83 -0.91
C PHE A 85 0.77 5.71 -0.68
N GLN A 86 1.76 5.64 -1.57
CA GLN A 86 2.99 6.43 -1.48
C GLN A 86 2.70 7.93 -1.52
N SER A 87 1.76 8.38 -2.36
CA SER A 87 1.38 9.79 -2.47
C SER A 87 0.63 10.30 -1.23
N THR A 88 -0.09 9.43 -0.51
CA THR A 88 -0.82 9.82 0.70
C THR A 88 0.07 9.78 1.95
N THR A 89 0.97 8.80 2.04
CA THR A 89 1.83 8.58 3.21
C THR A 89 3.17 9.28 3.13
N GLY A 90 3.70 9.47 1.92
CA GLY A 90 5.08 9.87 1.69
C GLY A 90 6.08 8.73 1.86
N GLU A 91 5.61 7.50 2.07
CA GLU A 91 6.49 6.33 2.18
C GLU A 91 7.12 6.03 0.82
N THR A 92 8.43 5.84 0.80
CA THR A 92 9.22 5.59 -0.41
C THR A 92 10.02 4.30 -0.34
N ASP A 93 10.19 3.71 0.85
CA ASP A 93 10.86 2.42 1.00
C ASP A 93 9.93 1.29 0.56
N GLY A 94 10.32 0.59 -0.51
CA GLY A 94 9.59 -0.56 -1.02
C GLY A 94 9.54 -1.76 -0.07
N ASN A 95 10.25 -1.73 1.06
CA ASN A 95 10.25 -2.77 2.09
C ASN A 95 9.64 -2.32 3.42
N ALA A 96 8.97 -1.16 3.46
CA ALA A 96 8.40 -0.64 4.69
C ALA A 96 7.33 -1.60 5.25
N ILE A 97 7.40 -1.83 6.56
CA ILE A 97 6.39 -2.54 7.35
C ILE A 97 5.82 -1.56 8.36
N ILE A 98 4.53 -1.26 8.24
CA ILE A 98 3.83 -0.26 9.06
C ILE A 98 2.67 -0.96 9.77
N LEU A 99 2.80 -1.07 11.09
CA LEU A 99 1.85 -1.73 11.98
C LEU A 99 1.26 -0.71 12.97
N GLU A 100 -0.04 -0.50 12.93
CA GLU A 100 -0.70 0.47 13.81
C GLU A 100 -0.45 0.17 15.29
N ASP A 101 -0.55 -1.09 15.70
CA ASP A 101 -0.31 -1.51 17.08
C ASP A 101 1.12 -1.21 17.54
N ALA A 102 2.11 -1.40 16.66
CA ALA A 102 3.50 -1.10 16.97
C ALA A 102 3.74 0.41 17.11
N LEU A 103 3.13 1.21 16.23
CA LEU A 103 3.21 2.67 16.28
C LEU A 103 2.52 3.23 17.53
N LEU A 104 1.33 2.72 17.89
CA LEU A 104 0.61 3.11 19.09
C LEU A 104 1.38 2.72 20.37
N GLN A 105 1.98 1.54 20.40
CA GLN A 105 2.85 1.14 21.51
C GLN A 105 4.08 2.04 21.63
N ALA A 106 4.70 2.43 20.51
CA ALA A 106 5.80 3.37 20.50
C ALA A 106 5.36 4.75 21.03
N GLN A 107 4.22 5.25 20.58
CA GLN A 107 3.65 6.52 21.03
C GLN A 107 3.39 6.51 22.54
N HIS A 108 2.77 5.44 23.07
CA HIS A 108 2.54 5.30 24.51
C HIS A 108 3.86 5.28 25.30
N LYS A 109 4.89 4.57 24.79
CA LYS A 109 6.21 4.56 25.42
C LYS A 109 6.82 5.96 25.44
N LEU A 110 6.79 6.70 24.33
CA LEU A 110 7.30 8.08 24.27
C LEU A 110 6.57 9.00 25.26
N SER A 111 5.24 8.95 25.30
CA SER A 111 4.45 9.75 26.25
C SER A 111 4.81 9.46 27.72
N SER A 112 5.24 8.22 28.03
CA SER A 112 5.69 7.86 29.39
C SER A 112 7.09 8.36 29.76
N LEU A 113 7.89 8.85 28.79
CA LEU A 113 9.26 9.29 29.02
C LEU A 113 9.32 10.73 29.55
N GLN A 114 8.41 11.61 29.13
CA GLN A 114 8.34 12.99 29.62
C GLN A 114 8.18 13.10 31.14
N PRO A 115 7.19 12.43 31.78
CA PRO A 115 7.03 12.50 33.24
C PRO A 115 8.25 11.93 33.97
N LYS A 116 8.86 10.85 33.43
CA LYS A 116 10.08 10.26 34.01
C LYS A 116 11.26 11.22 33.96
N LYS A 117 11.45 11.94 32.84
CA LYS A 117 12.48 12.98 32.76
C LYS A 117 12.22 14.09 33.78
N HIS A 118 10.98 14.56 33.90
CA HIS A 118 10.64 15.62 34.84
C HIS A 118 10.91 15.21 36.30
N GLU A 119 10.63 13.96 36.66
CA GLU A 119 10.97 13.39 37.97
C GLU A 119 12.49 13.40 38.20
N LEU A 120 13.28 12.94 37.21
CA LEU A 120 14.74 12.93 37.29
C LEU A 120 15.32 14.34 37.37
N ASP A 121 14.83 15.27 36.56
CA ASP A 121 15.26 16.67 36.56
C ASP A 121 15.02 17.32 37.93
N SER A 122 13.87 17.03 38.55
CA SER A 122 13.53 17.50 39.90
C SER A 122 14.47 16.93 40.95
N ARG A 123 14.77 15.63 40.87
CA ARG A 123 15.69 14.96 41.80
C ARG A 123 17.12 15.50 41.69
N ILE A 124 17.62 15.72 40.48
CA ILE A 124 18.96 16.28 40.25
C ILE A 124 19.02 17.73 40.75
N SER A 125 18.00 18.54 40.45
CA SER A 125 17.90 19.92 40.94
C SER A 125 17.97 19.99 42.46
N ASN A 126 17.27 19.10 43.18
CA ASN A 126 17.33 19.03 44.63
C ASN A 126 18.74 18.69 45.16
N ILE A 127 19.44 17.76 44.50
CA ILE A 127 20.83 17.43 44.85
C ILE A 127 21.75 18.63 44.62
N TYR A 128 21.64 19.30 43.46
CA TYR A 128 22.48 20.46 43.14
C TYR A 128 22.27 21.60 44.13
N ASN A 129 21.01 21.87 44.49
CA ASN A 129 20.67 22.86 45.51
C ASN A 129 21.25 22.51 46.89
N SER A 130 21.32 21.21 47.25
CA SER A 130 21.86 20.78 48.55
C SER A 130 23.37 20.99 48.73
N VAL A 131 24.13 21.13 47.63
CA VAL A 131 25.59 21.34 47.65
C VAL A 131 26.00 22.71 47.12
N ASN A 132 25.04 23.57 46.77
CA ASN A 132 25.27 24.85 46.10
C ASN A 132 26.14 25.81 46.91
N ASP A 133 26.12 25.67 48.24
CA ASP A 133 26.93 26.47 49.17
C ASP A 133 28.44 26.15 49.06
N VAL A 134 28.79 24.96 48.60
CA VAL A 134 30.18 24.48 48.48
C VAL A 134 30.67 24.59 47.03
N ILE A 135 29.83 24.18 46.08
CA ILE A 135 30.15 24.18 44.64
C ILE A 135 28.91 24.61 43.87
N SER A 136 29.07 25.62 43.01
CA SER A 136 27.99 26.07 42.13
C SER A 136 27.86 25.13 40.93
N LEU A 137 26.74 24.42 40.83
CA LEU A 137 26.43 23.45 39.79
C LEU A 137 25.25 23.94 38.94
N HIS A 138 25.29 23.68 37.63
CA HIS A 138 24.22 24.07 36.70
C HIS A 138 23.67 22.84 35.99
N MET A 139 22.34 22.81 35.81
CA MET A 139 21.68 21.75 35.06
C MET A 139 22.18 21.69 33.61
N PRO A 140 22.49 20.50 33.08
CA PRO A 140 22.88 20.36 31.69
C PRO A 140 21.70 20.71 30.77
N LYS A 141 21.97 21.42 29.67
CA LYS A 141 20.97 21.66 28.63
C LYS A 141 20.72 20.36 27.86
N SER A 142 19.44 20.05 27.60
CA SER A 142 19.03 18.85 26.88
C SER A 142 17.99 19.20 25.82
N GLN A 143 18.09 18.56 24.65
CA GLN A 143 17.09 18.62 23.58
C GLN A 143 16.03 17.51 23.71
N PHE A 144 15.98 16.82 24.85
CA PHE A 144 15.11 15.66 25.02
C PHE A 144 13.64 15.98 24.77
N ASP A 145 13.10 17.05 25.37
CA ASP A 145 11.69 17.38 25.27
C ASP A 145 11.31 17.75 23.82
N GLU A 146 12.17 18.52 23.14
CA GLU A 146 12.02 18.86 21.73
C GLU A 146 12.00 17.60 20.85
N LYS A 147 13.00 16.73 21.00
CA LYS A 147 13.09 15.48 20.23
C LYS A 147 11.93 14.53 20.53
N LEU A 148 11.46 14.48 21.78
CA LEU A 148 10.33 13.65 22.18
C LEU A 148 9.02 14.11 21.52
N VAL A 149 8.79 15.43 21.48
CA VAL A 149 7.62 16.02 20.81
C VAL A 149 7.68 15.75 19.31
N THR A 150 8.84 15.98 18.67
CA THR A 150 9.03 15.71 17.24
C THR A 150 8.76 14.24 16.90
N ALA A 151 9.35 13.30 17.64
CA ALA A 151 9.13 11.87 17.40
C ALA A 151 7.67 11.45 17.63
N SER A 152 7.01 12.01 18.66
CA SER A 152 5.58 11.71 18.91
C SER A 152 4.69 12.21 17.79
N LYS A 153 5.00 13.38 17.24
CA LYS A 153 4.29 13.96 16.10
C LYS A 153 4.53 13.15 14.82
N GLU A 154 5.76 12.72 14.55
CA GLU A 154 6.06 11.87 13.39
C GLU A 154 5.28 10.55 13.41
N LEU A 155 5.14 9.93 14.59
CA LEU A 155 4.31 8.72 14.76
C LEU A 155 2.83 9.01 14.51
N GLU A 156 2.31 10.09 15.09
CA GLU A 156 0.91 10.51 14.89
C GLU A 156 0.61 10.80 13.42
N ASP A 157 1.47 11.57 12.76
CA ASP A 157 1.36 11.92 11.35
C ASP A 157 1.37 10.66 10.48
N THR A 158 2.22 9.68 10.78
CA THR A 158 2.27 8.39 10.08
C THR A 158 0.94 7.64 10.22
N ILE A 159 0.41 7.52 11.44
CA ILE A 159 -0.89 6.87 11.70
C ILE A 159 -2.01 7.57 10.92
N GLN A 160 -2.10 8.89 11.01
CA GLN A 160 -3.15 9.67 10.36
C GLN A 160 -3.10 9.53 8.84
N LYS A 161 -1.91 9.56 8.23
CA LYS A 161 -1.76 9.43 6.77
C LYS A 161 -2.18 8.04 6.27
N VAL A 162 -1.83 6.97 6.99
CA VAL A 162 -2.27 5.61 6.62
C VAL A 162 -3.78 5.47 6.78
N GLN A 163 -4.36 5.99 7.86
CA GLN A 163 -5.81 6.02 8.04
C GLN A 163 -6.53 6.86 6.98
N GLN A 164 -5.91 7.95 6.52
CA GLN A 164 -6.42 8.76 5.41
C GLN A 164 -6.45 7.97 4.11
N PHE A 165 -5.40 7.18 3.82
CA PHE A 165 -5.36 6.29 2.68
C PHE A 165 -6.51 5.27 2.72
N GLU A 166 -6.68 4.55 3.83
CA GLU A 166 -7.77 3.58 4.00
C GLU A 166 -9.16 4.25 3.87
N SER A 167 -9.32 5.45 4.42
CA SER A 167 -10.56 6.22 4.29
C SER A 167 -10.87 6.62 2.84
N LYS A 168 -9.85 6.98 2.04
CA LYS A 168 -10.02 7.27 0.60
C LYS A 168 -10.45 6.02 -0.16
N LYS A 169 -9.82 4.87 0.14
CA LYS A 169 -10.15 3.57 -0.46
C LYS A 169 -11.60 3.16 -0.16
N GLU A 170 -12.05 3.31 1.08
CA GLU A 170 -13.44 3.01 1.47
C GLU A 170 -14.47 3.92 0.79
N LYS A 171 -14.15 5.21 0.62
CA LYS A 171 -15.02 6.14 -0.14
C LYS A 171 -15.09 5.76 -1.62
N ALA A 172 -13.96 5.39 -2.22
CA ALA A 172 -13.92 4.94 -3.61
C ALA A 172 -14.75 3.66 -3.81
N ARG A 173 -14.64 2.71 -2.89
CA ARG A 173 -15.42 1.46 -2.91
C ARG A 173 -16.92 1.74 -2.85
N ARG A 174 -17.38 2.59 -1.91
CA ARG A 174 -18.80 2.96 -1.78
C ARG A 174 -19.36 3.66 -3.02
N LYS A 175 -18.57 4.49 -3.71
CA LYS A 175 -19.01 5.13 -4.96
C LYS A 175 -19.18 4.13 -6.11
N LYS A 176 -18.32 3.10 -6.20
CA LYS A 176 -18.41 2.05 -7.24
C LYS A 176 -19.66 1.18 -7.10
N PHE A 177 -20.20 1.04 -5.88
CA PHE A 177 -21.45 0.30 -5.59
C PHE A 177 -22.72 1.17 -5.57
N SER A 178 -22.61 2.48 -5.82
CA SER A 178 -23.73 3.43 -5.80
C SER A 178 -24.12 3.94 -7.21
N MET A 179 -23.53 3.40 -8.27
CA MET A 179 -23.94 3.71 -9.64
C MET A 179 -25.08 2.77 -10.06
N PRO A 180 -26.22 3.31 -10.55
CA PRO A 180 -27.37 2.52 -11.03
C PRO A 180 -27.07 1.76 -12.32
#